data_AF-A0A958T2H2-F1
#
_entry.id   AF-A0A958T2H2-F1
#
_cell.length_a   1.000
_cell.length_b   1.000
_cell.length_c   1.000
_cell.angle_alpha   90.00
_cell.angle_beta   90.00
_cell.angle_gamma   90.00
#
_symmetry.space_group_name_H-M   'P 1'
#
loop_
_entity.id
_entity.type
_entity.pdbx_description
1 polymer ?
#
loop_
_entity_poly.entity_id
_entity_poly.type
_entity_poly.pdbx_seq_one_letter_code
_entity_poly.pdbx_strand_id
1 'polypeptide(L)'
;MKVRLPFITILSLTLGYFAFSQNPNETCANAETITLTTTSQTIDLNLDDALFSNQNGCSTEDMDNYTNYWYEFTLPTNSNLYINVTINNHAEIYDACNGTKLHCFSTNNLIT
;
A
#
# COMPACT_ATOMS: atom_id res chain seq x y z
N MET A 1 52.07 39.00 16.00
CA MET A 1 50.79 39.24 15.31
C MET A 1 49.79 38.19 15.80
N LYS A 2 48.83 38.58 16.66
CA LYS A 2 47.81 37.67 17.23
C LYS A 2 46.53 37.80 16.38
N VAL A 3 46.23 36.79 15.58
CA VAL A 3 44.99 36.72 14.78
C VAL A 3 43.91 36.10 15.67
N ARG A 4 42.85 36.86 15.97
CA ARG A 4 41.65 36.34 16.67
C ARG A 4 40.68 35.83 15.61
N LEU A 5 40.40 34.53 15.60
CA LEU A 5 39.34 33.92 14.80
C LEU A 5 37.97 34.31 15.37
N PRO A 6 37.03 34.85 14.57
CA PRO A 6 35.66 35.01 15.03
C PRO A 6 34.95 33.65 15.05
N PHE A 7 34.30 33.35 16.18
CA PHE A 7 33.37 32.24 16.33
C PHE A 7 32.22 32.43 15.32
N ILE A 8 32.20 31.63 14.25
CA ILE A 8 31.05 31.53 13.35
C ILE A 8 30.05 30.59 14.03
N THR A 9 29.01 31.15 14.64
CA THR A 9 27.84 30.40 15.06
C THR A 9 27.09 29.91 13.83
N ILE A 10 27.11 28.60 13.58
CA ILE A 10 26.34 27.93 12.54
C ILE A 10 24.86 27.99 12.93
N LEU A 11 24.09 28.84 12.25
CA LEU A 11 22.62 28.86 12.32
C LEU A 11 22.12 27.59 11.60
N SER A 12 21.79 26.55 12.37
CA SER A 12 21.25 25.31 11.83
C SER A 12 19.81 25.56 11.35
N LEU A 13 19.63 25.73 10.04
CA LEU A 13 18.33 25.85 9.40
C LEU A 13 17.64 24.48 9.46
N THR A 14 16.70 24.30 10.39
CA THR A 14 15.87 23.10 10.43
C THR A 14 14.83 23.20 9.31
N LEU A 15 15.02 22.43 8.24
CA LEU A 15 13.96 22.18 7.26
C LEU A 15 12.82 21.46 7.99
N GLY A 16 11.68 22.14 8.17
CA GLY A 16 10.45 21.50 8.61
C GLY A 16 9.99 20.51 7.55
N TYR A 17 9.97 19.22 7.88
CA TYR A 17 9.43 18.19 7.00
C TYR A 17 7.90 18.27 7.05
N PHE A 18 7.28 18.74 5.98
CA PHE A 18 5.84 18.61 5.81
C PHE A 18 5.55 17.17 5.38
N ALA A 19 5.04 16.35 6.29
CA ALA A 19 4.44 15.07 5.94
C ALA A 19 2.97 15.35 5.56
N PHE A 20 2.63 15.16 4.29
CA PHE A 20 1.23 15.06 3.87
C PHE A 20 0.67 13.76 4.44
N SER A 21 -0.56 13.79 4.95
CA SER A 21 -1.29 12.61 5.40
C SER A 21 -1.60 11.73 4.18
N GLN A 22 -0.67 10.84 3.82
CA GLN A 22 -0.99 9.76 2.90
C GLN A 22 -1.92 8.77 3.59
N ASN A 23 -2.85 8.21 2.82
CA ASN A 23 -3.67 7.11 3.28
C ASN A 23 -2.72 5.99 3.81
N PRO A 24 -2.90 5.49 5.05
CA PRO A 24 -1.85 4.77 5.77
C PRO A 24 -1.29 3.54 5.05
N ASN A 25 -2.04 2.91 4.13
CA ASN A 25 -1.71 1.63 3.52
C ASN A 25 -1.46 1.64 2.01
N GLU A 26 -0.99 2.75 1.43
CA GLU A 26 -0.72 2.83 -0.03
C GLU A 26 0.54 2.10 -0.52
N THR A 27 1.35 1.57 0.39
CA THR A 27 2.53 0.76 0.06
C THR A 27 2.55 -0.51 0.88
N CYS A 28 3.15 -1.57 0.35
CA CYS A 28 3.23 -2.83 1.08
C CYS A 28 4.03 -2.71 2.39
N ALA A 29 4.96 -1.76 2.49
CA ALA A 29 5.72 -1.49 3.70
C ALA A 29 4.86 -0.95 4.85
N ASN A 30 3.71 -0.33 4.52
CA ASN A 30 2.74 0.19 5.47
C ASN A 30 1.38 -0.52 5.36
N ALA A 31 1.36 -1.78 4.90
CA ALA A 31 0.12 -2.53 4.73
C ALA A 31 -0.70 -2.57 6.03
N GLU A 32 -2.02 -2.41 5.93
CA GLU A 32 -2.91 -2.51 7.08
C GLU A 32 -3.08 -3.98 7.46
N THR A 33 -2.81 -4.32 8.71
CA THR A 33 -3.07 -5.68 9.21
C THR A 33 -4.56 -5.88 9.43
N ILE A 34 -5.16 -6.80 8.68
CA ILE A 34 -6.57 -7.20 8.86
C ILE A 34 -6.65 -8.59 9.48
N THR A 35 -7.65 -8.78 10.33
CA THR A 35 -7.99 -10.10 10.85
C THR A 35 -9.05 -10.71 9.96
N LEU A 36 -8.76 -11.87 9.37
CA LEU A 36 -9.75 -12.63 8.62
C LEU A 36 -10.56 -13.52 9.58
N THR A 37 -11.87 -13.60 9.31
CA THR A 37 -12.80 -14.49 10.00
C THR A 37 -13.40 -15.49 9.01
N THR A 38 -14.14 -16.48 9.49
CA THR A 38 -14.87 -17.42 8.62
C THR A 38 -16.16 -16.84 8.05
N THR A 39 -16.51 -15.61 8.42
CA THR A 39 -17.67 -14.88 7.90
C THR A 39 -17.22 -13.84 6.88
N SER A 40 -18.05 -13.59 5.87
CA SER A 40 -17.79 -12.55 4.88
C SER A 40 -17.67 -11.19 5.57
N GLN A 41 -16.64 -10.43 5.22
CA GLN A 41 -16.45 -9.05 5.65
C GLN A 41 -16.14 -8.17 4.45
N THR A 42 -16.59 -6.93 4.50
CA THR A 42 -16.33 -5.93 3.46
C THR A 42 -15.19 -5.04 3.92
N ILE A 43 -14.28 -4.73 3.00
CA ILE A 43 -13.26 -3.71 3.17
C ILE A 43 -13.69 -2.52 2.31
N ASP A 44 -13.97 -1.40 2.96
CA ASP A 44 -14.30 -0.16 2.28
C ASP A 44 -13.02 0.62 1.97
N LEU A 45 -12.82 0.96 0.70
CA LEU A 45 -11.67 1.73 0.25
C LEU A 45 -12.03 3.22 0.28
N ASN A 46 -11.32 4.01 1.09
CA ASN A 46 -11.49 5.46 1.12
C ASN A 46 -10.63 6.12 0.04
N LEU A 47 -11.26 6.65 -1.01
CA LEU A 47 -10.59 7.27 -2.16
C LEU A 47 -10.34 8.78 -2.03
N ASP A 48 -10.75 9.42 -0.92
CA ASP A 48 -10.73 10.89 -0.79
C ASP A 48 -9.32 11.49 -0.91
N ASP A 49 -8.32 10.78 -0.39
CA ASP A 49 -6.89 11.17 -0.41
C ASP A 49 -6.03 10.19 -1.22
N ALA A 50 -6.63 9.43 -2.14
CA ALA A 50 -5.93 8.41 -2.91
C ALA A 50 -4.88 9.02 -3.85
N LEU A 51 -3.66 8.47 -3.81
CA LEU A 51 -2.63 8.77 -4.80
C LEU A 51 -2.74 7.81 -5.98
N PHE A 52 -3.02 8.39 -7.15
CA PHE A 52 -3.05 7.66 -8.40
C PHE A 52 -1.70 7.71 -9.09
N SER A 53 -1.27 6.56 -9.60
CA SER A 53 -0.07 6.45 -10.42
C SER A 53 -0.30 5.53 -11.61
N ASN A 54 0.35 5.84 -12.73
CA ASN A 54 0.27 5.02 -13.92
C ASN A 54 1.10 3.74 -13.71
N GLN A 55 0.42 2.60 -13.67
CA GLN A 55 1.02 1.31 -13.36
C GLN A 55 0.26 0.19 -14.03
N ASN A 56 0.88 -0.98 -14.07
CA ASN A 56 0.26 -2.19 -14.60
C ASN A 56 -0.73 -2.73 -13.55
N GLY A 57 -1.94 -3.07 -13.98
CA GLY A 57 -2.86 -3.88 -13.18
C GLY A 57 -2.51 -5.37 -13.28
N CYS A 58 -3.50 -6.18 -13.66
CA CYS A 58 -3.31 -7.63 -13.78
C CYS A 58 -2.48 -8.09 -14.97
N SER A 59 -2.46 -7.34 -16.07
CA SER A 59 -1.64 -7.64 -17.23
C SER A 59 -0.70 -6.48 -17.57
N THR A 60 0.30 -6.76 -18.39
CA THR A 60 1.20 -5.71 -18.91
C THR A 60 0.55 -4.79 -19.93
N GLU A 61 -0.62 -5.18 -20.45
CA GLU A 61 -1.40 -4.38 -21.40
C GLU A 61 -2.42 -3.50 -20.66
N ASP A 62 -2.68 -3.76 -19.38
CA ASP A 62 -3.57 -3.00 -18.51
C ASP A 62 -2.80 -1.91 -17.75
N MET A 63 -2.13 -1.01 -18.48
CA MET A 63 -1.56 0.20 -17.89
C MET A 63 -2.65 1.26 -17.73
N ASP A 64 -2.94 1.65 -16.50
CA ASP A 64 -3.87 2.73 -16.18
C ASP A 64 -3.43 3.44 -14.88
N ASN A 65 -4.15 4.50 -14.52
CA ASN A 65 -3.98 5.19 -13.25
C ASN A 65 -4.72 4.43 -12.15
N TYR A 66 -3.96 3.69 -11.35
CA TYR A 66 -4.47 2.97 -10.19
C TYR A 66 -4.00 3.63 -8.90
N THR A 67 -4.83 3.50 -7.86
CA THR A 67 -4.42 3.66 -6.45
C THR A 67 -4.34 2.27 -5.82
N ASN A 68 -3.41 2.09 -4.89
CA ASN A 68 -3.15 0.79 -4.27
C ASN A 68 -3.53 0.83 -2.79
N TYR A 69 -4.19 -0.21 -2.30
CA TYR A 69 -4.47 -0.42 -0.89
C TYR A 69 -3.88 -1.76 -0.49
N TRP A 70 -2.90 -1.74 0.41
CA TRP A 70 -2.19 -2.93 0.86
C TRP A 70 -2.75 -3.43 2.18
N TYR A 71 -3.04 -4.73 2.23
CA TYR A 71 -3.50 -5.42 3.42
C TYR A 71 -2.63 -6.63 3.68
N GLU A 72 -2.28 -6.85 4.95
CA GLU A 72 -1.59 -8.06 5.40
C GLU A 72 -2.54 -8.87 6.29
N PHE A 73 -2.57 -10.17 6.09
CA PHE A 73 -3.38 -11.07 6.91
C PHE A 73 -2.69 -12.41 7.06
N THR A 74 -3.06 -13.13 8.12
CA THR A 74 -2.76 -14.55 8.26
C THR A 74 -4.05 -15.35 8.10
N LEU A 75 -4.02 -16.38 7.25
CA LEU A 75 -5.16 -17.29 7.16
C LEU A 75 -5.33 -18.02 8.50
N PRO A 76 -6.52 -18.02 9.13
CA PRO A 76 -6.71 -18.61 10.45
C PRO A 76 -6.57 -20.15 10.45
N THR A 77 -6.66 -20.78 9.28
CA THR A 77 -6.46 -22.22 9.04
C THR A 77 -5.93 -22.42 7.61
N ASN A 78 -5.53 -23.64 7.23
CA ASN A 78 -5.23 -24.02 5.84
C ASN A 78 -6.53 -24.10 4.99
N SER A 79 -7.31 -23.02 4.98
CA SER A 79 -8.58 -22.91 4.28
C SER A 79 -8.44 -22.06 3.03
N ASN A 80 -9.40 -22.21 2.12
CA ASN A 80 -9.50 -21.41 0.92
C ASN A 80 -9.83 -19.95 1.27
N LEU A 81 -9.28 -19.02 0.48
CA LEU A 81 -9.59 -17.59 0.57
C LEU A 81 -10.53 -17.21 -0.57
N TYR A 82 -11.71 -16.69 -0.22
CA TYR A 82 -12.65 -16.12 -1.19
C TYR A 82 -12.59 -14.60 -1.16
N ILE A 83 -12.36 -14.00 -2.31
CA ILE A 83 -12.37 -12.53 -2.48
C ILE A 83 -13.39 -12.20 -3.56
N ASN A 84 -14.28 -11.28 -3.24
CA ASN A 84 -15.21 -10.70 -4.19
C ASN A 84 -14.84 -9.24 -4.44
N VAL A 85 -14.42 -8.93 -5.65
CA VAL A 85 -14.08 -7.57 -6.04
C VAL A 85 -15.30 -6.87 -6.61
N THR A 86 -15.65 -5.72 -6.04
CA THR A 86 -16.73 -4.86 -6.53
C THR A 86 -16.20 -3.84 -7.54
N ILE A 87 -17.13 -3.22 -8.28
CA ILE A 87 -16.92 -2.65 -9.63
C ILE A 87 -15.65 -1.77 -9.73
N ASN A 88 -14.85 -2.06 -10.77
CA ASN A 88 -13.63 -1.37 -11.21
C ASN A 88 -12.39 -1.46 -10.30
N ASN A 89 -12.24 -2.57 -9.57
CA ASN A 89 -11.01 -2.85 -8.84
C ASN A 89 -10.33 -4.12 -9.36
N HIS A 90 -9.03 -4.21 -9.09
CA HIS A 90 -8.26 -5.45 -9.20
C HIS A 90 -7.85 -5.88 -7.80
N ALA A 91 -7.83 -7.19 -7.55
CA ALA A 91 -7.23 -7.77 -6.37
C ALA A 91 -5.97 -8.53 -6.77
N GLU A 92 -4.89 -8.26 -6.05
CA GLU A 92 -3.60 -8.93 -6.21
C GLU A 92 -3.22 -9.62 -4.90
N ILE A 93 -2.73 -10.84 -5.01
CA ILE A 93 -2.26 -11.61 -3.84
C ILE A 93 -0.80 -11.92 -4.02
N TYR A 94 0.00 -11.59 -3.01
CA TYR A 94 1.44 -11.80 -2.96
C TYR A 94 1.78 -12.77 -1.83
N ASP A 95 2.88 -13.52 -1.97
CA ASP A 95 3.41 -14.36 -0.89
C ASP A 95 4.05 -13.56 0.26
N ALA A 96 4.53 -12.34 -0.04
CA ALA A 96 5.05 -11.36 0.91
C ALA A 96 5.05 -9.94 0.29
N CYS A 97 5.24 -8.90 1.09
CA CYS A 97 5.52 -7.55 0.59
C CYS A 97 6.81 -7.55 -0.26
N ASN A 98 6.72 -7.02 -1.49
CA ASN A 98 7.74 -7.13 -2.55
C ASN A 98 8.06 -8.57 -3.01
N GLY A 99 7.18 -9.51 -2.72
CA GLY A 99 7.29 -10.91 -3.10
C GLY A 99 6.71 -11.21 -4.49
N THR A 100 6.38 -12.47 -4.72
CA THR A 100 5.81 -12.94 -5.99
C THR A 100 4.30 -12.75 -6.00
N LYS A 101 3.77 -12.14 -7.08
CA LYS A 101 2.32 -12.12 -7.32
C LYS A 101 1.82 -13.52 -7.64
N LEU A 102 0.99 -14.08 -6.77
CA LEU A 102 0.40 -15.42 -6.89
C LEU A 102 -0.90 -15.38 -7.71
N HIS A 103 -1.72 -14.35 -7.48
CA HIS A 103 -3.02 -14.19 -8.15
C HIS A 103 -3.27 -12.74 -8.52
N CYS A 104 -3.98 -12.53 -9.63
CA CYS A 104 -4.56 -11.24 -9.99
C CYS A 104 -5.92 -11.44 -10.69
N PHE A 105 -6.94 -10.71 -10.27
CA PHE A 105 -8.30 -10.84 -10.82
C PHE A 105 -9.13 -9.55 -10.58
N SER A 106 -10.19 -9.35 -11.38
CA SER A 106 -11.07 -8.17 -11.32
C SER A 106 -12.54 -8.48 -10.98
N THR A 107 -12.85 -9.75 -10.72
CA THR A 107 -14.17 -10.22 -10.32
C THR A 107 -14.05 -10.96 -8.98
N ASN A 108 -14.75 -12.08 -8.81
CA ASN A 108 -14.57 -12.94 -7.66
C ASN A 108 -13.56 -14.06 -7.97
N ASN A 109 -12.80 -14.48 -6.95
CA ASN A 109 -11.93 -15.63 -7.05
C ASN A 109 -11.92 -16.44 -5.75
N LEU A 110 -11.75 -17.76 -5.89
CA LEU A 110 -11.50 -18.68 -4.80
C LEU A 110 -10.05 -19.18 -4.91
N ILE A 111 -9.24 -18.84 -3.93
CA ILE A 111 -7.84 -19.23 -3.83
C ILE A 111 -7.75 -20.47 -2.93
N THR A 112 -7.09 -21.52 -3.40
CA THR A 112 -7.01 -22.84 -2.77
C THR A 112 -5.58 -23.29 -2.59
#